data_AF-A0A9D1QP99-F1
#
_entry.id   AF-A0A9D1QP99-F1
#
_cell.length_a   1.000
_cell.length_b   1.000
_cell.length_c   1.000
_cell.angle_alpha   90.00
_cell.angle_beta   90.00
_cell.angle_gamma   90.00
#
_symmetry.space_group_name_H-M   'P 1'
#
loop_
_entity.id
_entity.type
_entity.pdbx_description
1 polymer ?
#
loop_
_entity_poly.entity_id
_entity_poly.type
_entity_poly.pdbx_seq_one_letter_code
_entity_poly.pdbx_strand_id
1 'polypeptide(L)' 'MITNEQRAHDIALTLMAKNANTGDPIEAYQFYINYLVPILKQMDKDFPHGIA' A
#
# COMPACT_ATOMS: atom_id res chain seq x y z
N MET A 1 15.61 4.07 9.89
CA MET A 1 14.71 2.91 9.70
C MET A 1 13.45 3.45 9.05
N ILE A 2 13.07 2.94 7.87
CA ILE A 2 11.87 3.41 7.18
C ILE A 2 10.64 2.81 7.91
N THR A 3 9.66 3.65 8.26
CA THR A 3 8.42 3.20 8.91
C THR A 3 7.64 2.28 7.98
N ASN A 4 6.79 1.41 8.53
CA ASN A 4 5.98 0.54 7.69
C ASN A 4 4.97 1.34 6.85
N GLU A 5 4.49 2.47 7.34
CA GLU A 5 3.66 3.42 6.59
C GLU A 5 4.39 4.00 5.36
N GLN A 6 5.68 4.34 5.48
CA GLN A 6 6.46 4.77 4.32
C GLN A 6 6.65 3.60 3.32
N ARG A 7 6.95 2.38 3.81
CA ARG A 7 7.09 1.20 2.95
C ARG A 7 5.79 0.86 2.21
N ALA A 8 4.67 0.95 2.90
CA ALA A 8 3.32 0.82 2.37
C ALA A 8 3.04 1.84 1.26
N HIS A 9 3.39 3.11 1.52
CA HIS A 9 3.24 4.20 0.56
C HIS A 9 4.08 3.98 -0.71
N ASP A 10 5.35 3.59 -0.54
CA ASP A 10 6.27 3.34 -1.66
C ASP A 10 5.83 2.13 -2.51
N ILE A 11 5.34 1.07 -1.86
CA ILE A 11 4.74 -0.09 -2.55
C ILE A 11 3.48 0.34 -3.32
N ALA A 12 2.61 1.14 -2.72
CA ALA A 12 1.42 1.65 -3.38
C ALA A 12 1.76 2.51 -4.58
N LEU A 13 2.71 3.44 -4.47
CA LEU A 13 3.19 4.25 -5.60
C LEU A 13 3.77 3.38 -6.71
N THR A 14 4.54 2.36 -6.36
CA THR A 14 5.12 1.43 -7.34
C THR A 14 4.05 0.60 -8.03
N LEU A 15 3.04 0.12 -7.30
CA LEU A 15 1.90 -0.62 -7.86
C LEU A 15 1.02 0.28 -8.74
N MET A 16 0.76 1.52 -8.32
CA MET A 16 0.03 2.51 -9.12
C MET A 16 0.80 2.86 -10.39
N ALA A 17 2.11 3.08 -10.32
CA ALA A 17 2.94 3.35 -11.49
C ALA A 17 2.99 2.15 -12.45
N LYS A 18 3.04 0.93 -11.92
CA LYS A 18 3.01 -0.31 -12.72
C LYS A 18 1.65 -0.56 -13.37
N ASN A 19 0.56 -0.18 -12.70
CA ASN A 19 -0.82 -0.29 -13.20
C ASN A 19 -1.32 0.98 -13.93
N ALA A 20 -0.50 2.02 -14.08
CA ALA A 20 -0.85 3.26 -14.77
C ALA A 20 -1.14 3.04 -16.27
N ASN A 21 -0.80 1.86 -16.81
CA ASN A 21 -1.19 1.44 -18.15
C ASN A 21 -2.58 0.79 -18.25
N THR A 22 -3.34 0.65 -17.14
CA THR A 22 -4.57 -0.17 -17.14
C THR A 22 -5.83 0.41 -16.48
N GLY A 23 -5.86 1.64 -15.95
CA GLY A 23 -7.13 2.12 -15.38
C GLY A 23 -7.09 3.52 -14.79
N ASP A 24 -8.28 4.11 -14.71
CA ASP A 24 -8.56 5.44 -14.16
C ASP A 24 -7.80 5.69 -12.84
N PRO A 25 -7.02 6.77 -12.73
CA PRO A 25 -6.32 7.13 -11.49
C PRO A 25 -7.22 7.16 -10.24
N ILE A 26 -8.52 7.45 -10.42
CA ILE A 26 -9.52 7.43 -9.34
C ILE A 26 -9.72 6.00 -8.82
N GLU A 27 -9.82 5.02 -9.73
CA GLU A 27 -10.00 3.61 -9.37
C GLU A 27 -8.78 3.06 -8.63
N ALA A 28 -7.58 3.43 -9.08
CA ALA A 28 -6.33 3.08 -8.41
C ALA A 28 -6.26 3.65 -6.99
N TYR A 29 -6.66 4.91 -6.81
CA TYR A 29 -6.72 5.54 -5.50
C TYR A 29 -7.78 4.92 -4.58
N GLN A 30 -8.98 4.62 -5.12
CA GLN A 30 -10.03 3.91 -4.38
C GLN A 30 -9.56 2.53 -3.94
N PHE A 31 -8.87 1.78 -4.81
CA PHE A 31 -8.30 0.49 -4.45
C PHE A 31 -7.26 0.61 -3.32
N TYR A 32 -6.38 1.61 -3.40
CA TYR A 32 -5.38 1.88 -2.37
C TYR A 32 -6.02 2.13 -1.00
N ILE A 33 -6.99 3.05 -0.93
CA ILE A 33 -7.62 3.44 0.34
C ILE A 33 -8.51 2.32 0.90
N ASN A 34 -9.26 1.63 0.05
CA ASN A 34 -10.28 0.68 0.52
C ASN A 34 -9.72 -0.71 0.83
N TYR A 35 -8.63 -1.12 0.19
CA TYR A 35 -8.09 -2.48 0.33
C TYR A 35 -6.67 -2.48 0.89
N LEU A 36 -5.75 -1.73 0.29
CA LEU A 36 -4.34 -1.75 0.68
C LEU A 36 -4.12 -1.15 2.08
N VAL A 37 -4.66 0.04 2.36
CA VAL A 37 -4.45 0.72 3.65
C VAL A 37 -4.94 -0.13 4.84
N PRO A 38 -6.14 -0.74 4.83
CA PRO A 38 -6.56 -1.64 5.90
C PRO A 38 -5.65 -2.85 6.09
N ILE A 39 -5.20 -3.49 5.01
CA ILE A 39 -4.28 -4.63 5.06
C ILE A 39 -2.97 -4.23 5.71
N LEU A 40 -2.40 -3.09 5.31
CA LEU A 40 -1.13 -2.60 5.83
C LEU A 40 -1.24 -2.25 7.32
N LYS A 41 -2.34 -1.63 7.76
CA LYS A 41 -2.61 -1.38 9.19
C LYS A 41 -2.74 -2.67 10.00
N GLN A 42 -3.38 -3.69 9.42
CA GLN A 42 -3.51 -4.99 10.07
C GLN A 42 -2.14 -5.69 10.16
N MET A 43 -1.32 -5.63 9.10
CA MET A 43 0.05 -6.14 9.11
C MET A 43 0.92 -5.41 10.15
N ASP A 44 0.79 -4.10 10.30
CA ASP A 44 1.53 -3.34 11.32
C ASP A 44 1.15 -3.76 12.75
N LYS A 45 -0.12 -4.11 12.95
CA LYS A 45 -0.60 -4.64 14.23
C LYS A 45 -0.10 -6.06 14.49
N ASP A 46 -0.16 -6.93 13.49
CA ASP A 46 0.17 -8.35 13.63
C ASP A 46 1.69 -8.59 13.61
N PHE A 47 2.43 -7.72 12.93
CA PHE A 47 3.88 -7.80 12.74
C PHE A 47 4.55 -6.46 13.07
N PRO A 48 4.52 -6.01 14.33
CA PRO A 48 5.05 -4.70 14.74
C PRO A 48 6.58 -4.57 14.54
N HIS A 49 7.28 -5.69 14.37
CA HIS A 49 8.71 -5.76 14.09
C HIS A 49 9.02 -6.19 12.65
N GLY A 50 8.00 -6.32 11.80
CA GLY A 50 8.10 -6.82 10.43
C GLY A 50 7.87 -8.33 10.32
N ILE A 51 7.71 -8.80 9.08
CA ILE A 51 7.60 -10.22 8.73
C ILE A 51 9.02 -10.72 8.45
N ALA A 52 9.43 -11.78 9.15
CA ALA A 52 10.71 -12.45 8.97
C ALA A 52 10.73 -13.36 7.73
#